data_AF-A0AA45WQG1-F1
#
_entry.id   AF-A0AA45WQG1-F1
#
_cell.length_a   1.000
_cell.length_b   1.000
_cell.length_c   1.000
_cell.angle_alpha   90.00
_cell.angle_beta   90.00
_cell.angle_gamma   90.00
#
_symmetry.space_group_name_H-M   'P 1'
#
loop_
_entity.id
_entity.type
_entity.pdbx_description
1 polymer ?
#
loop_
_entity_poly.entity_id
_entity_poly.type
_entity_poly.pdbx_seq_one_letter_code
_entity_poly.pdbx_strand_id
1 'polypeptide(L)'
;MSSITVGVYLGKKDRLVRYWYEILPKGQFPMLVKYCIQSYLRNNYFPLQSICDSRLLKEQIQKRSEYVPTQRNVTFTPEDGPVYQWIKSLESGYRSEEIKNILKETVVHTLLNEQMHYPPRAAVGQSSYGMEAHEAQGVYHPYAEEAQKFALLKRDHIAMEEPYGWDKVNKHVVENEVEGKDKAAKGFNHLVNYLG
;
A
#
# COMPACT_ATOMS: atom_id res chain seq x y z
N MET A 1 -29.28 11.92 7.80
CA MET A 1 -28.11 11.67 6.91
C MET A 1 -27.73 10.20 7.01
N SER A 2 -27.45 9.50 5.91
CA SER A 2 -27.16 8.05 5.92
C SER A 2 -25.66 7.77 5.99
N SER A 3 -25.23 7.01 7.00
CA SER A 3 -23.86 6.51 7.13
C SER A 3 -23.68 5.19 6.38
N ILE A 4 -22.47 4.94 5.88
CA ILE A 4 -22.10 3.66 5.26
C ILE A 4 -21.06 2.99 6.16
N THR A 5 -21.36 1.79 6.66
CA THR A 5 -20.38 1.00 7.42
C THR A 5 -19.87 -0.12 6.53
N VAL A 6 -18.55 -0.17 6.34
CA VAL A 6 -17.88 -1.21 5.57
C VAL A 6 -17.09 -2.10 6.52
N GLY A 7 -17.36 -3.41 6.48
CA GLY A 7 -16.55 -4.41 7.15
C GLY A 7 -15.32 -4.75 6.31
N VAL A 8 -14.15 -4.24 6.69
CA VAL A 8 -12.89 -4.55 6.01
C VAL A 8 -12.39 -5.90 6.48
N TYR A 9 -12.50 -6.91 5.62
CA TYR A 9 -12.10 -8.29 5.92
C TYR A 9 -10.64 -8.55 5.55
N LEU A 10 -9.79 -8.73 6.56
CA LEU A 10 -8.38 -9.06 6.39
C LEU A 10 -8.21 -10.58 6.44
N GLY A 11 -8.09 -11.19 5.26
CA GLY A 11 -7.97 -12.64 5.09
C GLY A 11 -6.52 -13.12 4.97
N LYS A 12 -6.36 -14.36 4.52
CA LYS A 12 -5.03 -14.97 4.28
C LYS A 12 -4.27 -14.31 3.13
N LYS A 13 -4.97 -13.72 2.15
CA LYS A 13 -4.37 -13.03 0.99
C LYS A 13 -3.86 -11.63 1.36
N ASP A 14 -4.41 -11.03 2.42
CA ASP A 14 -4.14 -9.65 2.83
C ASP A 14 -3.03 -9.56 3.89
N ARG A 15 -2.02 -10.44 3.81
CA ARG A 15 -0.99 -10.58 4.86
C ARG A 15 -0.29 -9.27 5.19
N LEU A 16 0.06 -8.47 4.18
CA LEU A 16 0.76 -7.21 4.38
C LEU A 16 -0.09 -6.20 5.17
N VAL A 17 -1.33 -5.99 4.75
CA VAL A 17 -2.27 -5.08 5.43
C VAL A 17 -2.55 -5.58 6.85
N ARG A 18 -2.57 -6.90 7.05
CA ARG A 18 -2.70 -7.51 8.37
C ARG A 18 -1.50 -7.24 9.26
N TYR A 19 -0.28 -7.46 8.79
CA TYR A 19 0.93 -7.16 9.56
C TYR A 19 1.00 -5.68 9.95
N TRP A 20 0.60 -4.80 9.02
CA TRP A 20 0.45 -3.38 9.31
C TRP A 20 -0.61 -3.14 10.39
N TYR A 21 -1.79 -3.75 10.28
CA TYR A 21 -2.87 -3.62 11.27
C TYR A 21 -2.41 -4.01 12.69
N GLU A 22 -1.63 -5.08 12.84
CA GLU A 22 -1.17 -5.59 14.14
C GLU A 22 -0.18 -4.66 14.86
N ILE A 23 0.53 -3.81 14.11
CA ILE A 23 1.46 -2.82 14.70
C ILE A 23 0.80 -1.45 14.94
N LEU A 24 -0.48 -1.28 14.57
CA LEU A 24 -1.20 -0.03 14.78
C LEU A 24 -1.52 0.21 16.26
N PRO A 25 -1.52 1.47 16.72
CA PRO A 25 -2.15 1.82 17.97
C PRO A 25 -3.63 1.40 17.97
N LYS A 26 -4.09 0.81 19.08
CA LYS A 26 -5.46 0.31 19.22
C LYS A 26 -6.47 1.41 18.91
N GLY A 27 -7.48 1.08 18.10
CA GLY A 27 -8.58 1.98 17.76
C GLY A 27 -8.30 2.97 16.61
N GLN A 28 -7.06 3.09 16.10
CA GLN A 28 -6.77 4.04 15.03
C GLN A 28 -7.12 3.56 13.62
N PHE A 29 -7.34 2.25 13.44
CA PHE A 29 -7.55 1.67 12.12
C PHE A 29 -8.63 2.38 11.28
N PRO A 30 -9.86 2.65 11.79
CA PRO A 30 -10.88 3.33 10.99
C PRO A 30 -10.47 4.73 10.52
N MET A 31 -9.77 5.48 11.38
CA MET A 31 -9.30 6.82 11.05
C MET A 31 -8.19 6.78 9.98
N LEU A 32 -7.23 5.86 10.13
CA LEU A 32 -6.13 5.71 9.18
C LEU A 32 -6.62 5.26 7.81
N VAL A 33 -7.62 4.37 7.77
CA VAL A 33 -8.29 3.98 6.51
C VAL A 33 -8.82 5.22 5.77
N LYS A 34 -9.54 6.11 6.48
CA LYS A 34 -10.06 7.34 5.88
C LYS A 34 -8.95 8.25 5.35
N TYR A 35 -7.86 8.42 6.08
CA TYR A 35 -6.73 9.25 5.63
C TYR A 35 -5.98 8.65 4.44
N CYS A 36 -5.82 7.33 4.40
CA CYS A 36 -5.22 6.63 3.26
C CYS A 36 -6.08 6.84 2.01
N ILE A 37 -7.40 6.62 2.10
CA ILE A 37 -8.32 6.88 0.98
C ILE A 37 -8.28 8.35 0.58
N GLN A 38 -8.36 9.28 1.53
CA GLN A 38 -8.35 10.71 1.25
C GLN A 38 -7.10 11.15 0.49
N SER A 39 -5.93 10.61 0.85
CA SER A 39 -4.67 10.91 0.17
C SER A 39 -4.64 10.25 -1.21
N TYR A 40 -5.10 9.00 -1.31
CA TYR A 40 -5.15 8.25 -2.56
C TYR A 40 -6.02 8.95 -3.61
N LEU A 41 -7.18 9.47 -3.22
CA LEU A 41 -8.05 10.26 -4.10
C LEU A 41 -7.41 11.57 -4.60
N ARG A 42 -6.30 12.00 -3.98
CA ARG A 42 -5.48 13.14 -4.40
C ARG A 42 -4.23 12.72 -5.16
N ASN A 43 -4.17 11.46 -5.62
CA ASN A 43 -3.00 10.85 -6.27
C ASN A 43 -1.74 10.91 -5.40
N ASN A 44 -1.89 10.66 -4.10
CA ASN A 44 -0.78 10.61 -3.15
C ASN A 44 -0.98 9.48 -2.11
N TYR A 45 0.06 9.12 -1.38
CA TYR A 45 -0.02 8.15 -0.29
C TYR A 45 0.07 8.85 1.06
N PHE A 46 -0.76 8.43 2.00
CA PHE A 46 -0.72 8.96 3.36
C PHE A 46 0.58 8.50 4.06
N PRO A 47 1.39 9.40 4.64
CA PRO A 47 2.72 9.07 5.16
C PRO A 47 2.66 8.27 6.46
N LEU A 48 2.49 6.95 6.35
CA LEU A 48 2.34 6.06 7.51
C LEU A 48 3.56 6.03 8.44
N GLN A 49 4.74 6.46 7.96
CA GLN A 49 5.96 6.52 8.79
C GLN A 49 5.82 7.49 9.98
N SER A 50 4.90 8.44 9.90
CA SER A 50 4.61 9.40 10.98
C SER A 50 3.87 8.76 12.17
N ILE A 51 3.28 7.58 11.98
CA ILE A 51 2.44 6.90 12.97
C ILE A 51 2.98 5.52 13.33
N CYS A 52 3.58 4.82 12.36
CA CYS A 52 4.07 3.45 12.50
C CYS A 52 5.56 3.37 12.20
N ASP A 53 6.30 2.66 13.04
CA ASP A 53 7.70 2.34 12.76
C ASP A 53 7.79 1.26 11.67
N SER A 54 8.41 1.62 10.55
CA SER A 54 8.69 0.70 9.43
C SER A 54 9.49 -0.53 9.86
N ARG A 55 10.35 -0.42 10.88
CA ARG A 55 11.14 -1.54 11.42
C ARG A 55 10.23 -2.58 12.07
N LEU A 56 9.23 -2.16 12.84
CA LEU A 56 8.26 -3.07 13.46
C LEU A 56 7.48 -3.84 12.39
N LEU A 57 7.12 -3.19 11.28
CA LEU A 57 6.45 -3.88 10.17
C LEU A 57 7.36 -4.95 9.55
N LYS A 58 8.62 -4.59 9.26
CA LYS A 58 9.61 -5.53 8.71
C LYS A 58 9.84 -6.73 9.64
N GLU A 59 9.93 -6.49 10.95
CA GLU A 59 10.05 -7.55 11.97
C GLU A 59 8.82 -8.48 11.97
N GLN A 60 7.60 -7.93 11.86
CA GLN A 60 6.38 -8.76 11.79
C GLN A 60 6.31 -9.60 10.51
N ILE A 61 6.71 -9.03 9.37
CA ILE A 61 6.80 -9.76 8.10
C ILE A 61 7.78 -10.94 8.23
N GLN A 62 8.95 -10.72 8.85
CA GLN A 62 9.98 -11.74 9.00
C GLN A 62 9.57 -12.86 9.95
N LYS A 63 8.83 -12.54 11.04
CA LYS A 63 8.29 -13.54 11.97
C LYS A 63 7.30 -14.51 11.30
N ARG A 64 6.73 -14.14 10.13
CA ARG A 64 5.75 -14.93 9.38
C ARG A 64 4.60 -15.43 10.25
N SER A 65 4.21 -14.64 11.25
CA SER A 65 3.17 -15.00 12.21
C SER A 65 1.88 -15.35 11.47
N GLU A 66 1.30 -16.49 11.83
CA GLU A 66 -0.04 -16.86 11.39
C GLU A 66 -1.05 -16.12 12.25
N TYR A 67 -1.96 -15.41 11.59
CA TYR A 67 -3.00 -14.65 12.25
C TYR A 67 -4.36 -15.12 11.77
N VAL A 68 -5.30 -15.17 12.71
CA VAL A 68 -6.70 -15.52 12.45
C VAL A 68 -7.34 -14.42 11.60
N PRO A 69 -8.11 -14.75 10.54
CA PRO A 69 -8.91 -13.79 9.77
C PRO A 69 -9.69 -12.82 10.65
N THR A 70 -9.76 -11.56 10.26
CA THR A 70 -10.28 -10.48 11.11
C THR A 70 -11.06 -9.51 10.26
N GLN A 71 -12.21 -9.06 10.76
CA GLN A 71 -13.00 -8.02 10.13
C GLN A 71 -12.98 -6.77 11.02
N ARG A 72 -12.72 -5.61 10.43
CA ARG A 72 -12.76 -4.33 11.12
C ARG A 72 -13.72 -3.38 10.42
N ASN A 73 -14.66 -2.85 11.17
CA ASN A 73 -15.68 -1.95 10.63
C ASN A 73 -15.13 -0.53 10.54
N VAL A 74 -15.37 0.11 9.41
CA VAL A 74 -15.08 1.53 9.18
C VAL A 74 -16.38 2.20 8.78
N THR A 75 -16.78 3.21 9.54
CA THR A 75 -18.01 3.96 9.30
C THR A 75 -17.69 5.27 8.60
N PHE A 76 -18.32 5.48 7.45
CA PHE A 76 -18.20 6.68 6.63
C PHE A 76 -19.48 7.52 6.75
N THR A 77 -19.32 8.80 7.01
CA THR A 77 -20.40 9.78 7.12
C THR A 77 -20.24 10.85 6.04
N PRO A 78 -21.29 11.62 5.70
CA PRO A 78 -21.16 12.71 4.74
C PRO A 78 -20.08 13.75 5.08
N GLU A 79 -19.69 13.86 6.36
CA GLU A 79 -18.62 14.73 6.85
C GLU A 79 -17.23 14.31 6.34
N ASP A 80 -17.05 13.04 5.96
CA ASP A 80 -15.82 12.56 5.32
C ASP A 80 -15.67 13.05 3.86
N GLY A 81 -16.65 13.79 3.35
CA GLY A 81 -16.58 14.52 2.09
C GLY A 81 -16.26 13.63 0.88
N PRO A 82 -15.17 13.89 0.12
CA PRO A 82 -14.81 13.08 -1.05
C PRO A 82 -14.65 11.59 -0.76
N VAL A 83 -14.19 11.22 0.44
CA VAL A 83 -14.03 9.81 0.85
C VAL A 83 -15.40 9.13 0.90
N TYR A 84 -16.40 9.79 1.48
CA TYR A 84 -17.76 9.26 1.53
C TYR A 84 -18.37 9.12 0.14
N GLN A 85 -18.19 10.11 -0.74
CA GLN A 85 -18.69 10.04 -2.12
C GLN A 85 -18.05 8.90 -2.90
N TRP A 86 -16.74 8.70 -2.74
CA TRP A 86 -16.03 7.59 -3.34
C TRP A 86 -16.58 6.25 -2.85
N ILE A 87 -16.65 6.01 -1.53
CA ILE A 87 -17.24 4.79 -0.95
C ILE A 87 -18.68 4.54 -1.44
N LYS A 88 -19.49 5.60 -1.52
CA LYS A 88 -20.88 5.51 -1.97
C LYS A 88 -20.98 5.12 -3.44
N SER A 89 -20.05 5.58 -4.28
CA SER A 89 -19.99 5.25 -5.71
C SER A 89 -19.60 3.80 -5.99
N LEU A 90 -18.85 3.18 -5.06
CA LEU A 90 -18.48 1.77 -5.16
C LEU A 90 -19.68 0.84 -4.88
N GLU A 91 -19.75 -0.24 -5.67
CA GLU A 91 -20.67 -1.34 -5.43
C GLU A 91 -20.35 -2.04 -4.09
N SER A 92 -21.39 -2.39 -3.34
CA SER A 92 -21.24 -2.86 -1.95
C SER A 92 -20.35 -4.11 -1.83
N GLY A 93 -20.36 -5.01 -2.82
CA GLY A 93 -19.54 -6.22 -2.82
C GLY A 93 -18.03 -5.96 -2.97
N TYR A 94 -17.65 -4.81 -3.54
CA TYR A 94 -16.25 -4.48 -3.83
C TYR A 94 -15.63 -3.49 -2.85
N ARG A 95 -16.43 -2.81 -2.01
CA ARG A 95 -15.93 -1.79 -1.05
C ARG A 95 -14.78 -2.27 -0.18
N SER A 96 -14.88 -3.48 0.40
CA SER A 96 -13.79 -4.00 1.23
C SER A 96 -12.53 -4.27 0.42
N GLU A 97 -12.66 -4.70 -0.84
CA GLU A 97 -11.51 -5.02 -1.69
C GLU A 97 -10.78 -3.75 -2.10
N GLU A 98 -11.52 -2.75 -2.57
CA GLU A 98 -10.97 -1.45 -2.97
C GLU A 98 -10.24 -0.75 -1.82
N ILE A 99 -10.82 -0.80 -0.61
CA ILE A 99 -10.16 -0.27 0.59
C ILE A 99 -8.83 -1.01 0.84
N LYS A 100 -8.82 -2.34 0.76
CA LYS A 100 -7.60 -3.13 1.00
C LYS A 100 -6.52 -2.87 -0.05
N ASN A 101 -6.90 -2.66 -1.31
CA ASN A 101 -5.97 -2.30 -2.38
C ASN A 101 -5.25 -0.98 -2.06
N ILE A 102 -6.01 0.06 -1.70
CA ILE A 102 -5.43 1.36 -1.28
C ILE A 102 -4.50 1.19 -0.08
N LEU A 103 -4.92 0.44 0.94
CA LEU A 103 -4.10 0.19 2.12
C LEU A 103 -2.80 -0.53 1.77
N LYS A 104 -2.89 -1.58 0.95
CA LYS A 104 -1.73 -2.36 0.50
C LYS A 104 -0.74 -1.46 -0.24
N GLU A 105 -1.20 -0.67 -1.20
CA GLU A 105 -0.36 0.27 -1.94
C GLU A 105 0.28 1.30 -1.01
N THR A 106 -0.51 1.91 -0.12
CA THR A 106 -0.01 2.90 0.83
C THR A 106 1.11 2.30 1.70
N VAL A 107 0.89 1.11 2.28
CA VAL A 107 1.90 0.42 3.09
C VAL A 107 3.17 0.13 2.29
N VAL A 108 3.05 -0.35 1.05
CA VAL A 108 4.21 -0.59 0.17
C VAL A 108 4.96 0.71 -0.08
N HIS A 109 4.27 1.76 -0.51
CA HIS A 109 4.91 3.02 -0.92
C HIS A 109 5.52 3.80 0.24
N THR A 110 4.97 3.69 1.46
CA THR A 110 5.45 4.50 2.59
C THR A 110 6.30 3.71 3.57
N LEU A 111 5.98 2.45 3.87
CA LEU A 111 6.69 1.70 4.92
C LEU A 111 7.74 0.74 4.36
N LEU A 112 7.61 0.28 3.11
CA LEU A 112 8.51 -0.73 2.54
C LEU A 112 9.43 -0.17 1.45
N ASN A 113 8.96 0.79 0.66
CA ASN A 113 9.81 1.50 -0.28
C ASN A 113 10.66 2.52 0.49
N GLU A 114 11.95 2.26 0.61
CA GLU A 114 12.96 3.19 1.14
C GLU A 114 13.23 4.36 0.18
N GLN A 115 12.18 4.96 -0.40
CA GLN A 115 12.35 6.23 -1.09
C GLN A 115 12.34 7.37 -0.09
N MET A 116 13.50 8.03 -0.07
CA MET A 116 13.83 9.23 0.69
C MET A 116 12.71 10.28 0.63
N HIS A 117 12.47 10.89 1.80
CA HIS A 117 12.09 12.29 1.97
C HIS A 117 11.61 12.98 0.70
N TYR A 118 10.29 13.13 0.54
CA TYR A 118 9.80 14.19 -0.34
C TYR A 118 10.29 15.51 0.25
N PRO A 119 11.13 16.30 -0.44
CA PRO A 119 11.24 17.70 -0.07
C PRO A 119 9.85 18.32 -0.31
N PRO A 120 9.42 19.28 0.52
CA PRO A 120 8.28 20.11 0.14
C PRO A 120 8.61 20.67 -1.23
N ARG A 121 7.75 20.42 -2.23
CA ARG A 121 7.84 21.14 -3.51
C ARG A 121 7.86 22.61 -3.14
N ALA A 122 9.02 23.25 -3.31
CA ALA A 122 9.11 24.69 -3.26
C ALA A 122 8.02 25.19 -4.21
N ALA A 123 7.08 25.95 -3.65
CA ALA A 123 6.06 26.61 -4.42
C ALA A 123 6.77 27.41 -5.52
N VAL A 124 6.59 26.96 -6.75
CA VAL A 124 6.84 27.74 -7.94
C VAL A 124 6.02 29.01 -7.79
N GLY A 125 6.69 30.16 -7.70
CA GLY A 125 6.04 31.47 -7.84
C GLY A 125 6.21 32.41 -6.64
N GLN A 126 7.43 32.90 -6.41
CA GLN A 126 7.61 34.28 -5.96
C GLN A 126 8.71 34.93 -6.81
N SER A 127 8.29 35.39 -7.99
CA SER A 127 8.97 36.46 -8.71
C SER A 127 8.70 37.78 -7.97
N SER A 128 9.62 38.17 -7.10
CA SER A 128 9.66 39.51 -6.53
C SER A 128 10.32 40.46 -7.53
N TYR A 129 9.50 41.24 -8.23
CA TYR A 129 9.93 42.47 -8.89
C TYR A 129 10.31 43.48 -7.81
N GLY A 130 11.50 44.09 -7.93
CA GLY A 130 11.94 45.20 -7.11
C GLY A 130 13.35 45.66 -7.48
N MET A 131 13.41 46.78 -8.22
CA MET A 131 14.61 47.50 -8.66
C MET A 131 15.59 47.84 -7.51
N GLU A 132 16.90 47.88 -7.79
CA GLU A 132 17.63 49.17 -7.92
C GLU A 132 19.12 48.98 -8.30
N ALA A 133 19.49 49.75 -9.33
CA ALA A 133 20.77 50.37 -9.66
C ALA A 133 22.09 49.69 -9.25
N HIS A 134 22.84 49.22 -10.27
CA HIS A 134 24.27 49.51 -10.34
C HIS A 134 24.68 49.76 -11.81
N GLU A 135 25.03 51.01 -12.08
CA GLU A 135 25.75 51.44 -13.28
C GLU A 135 27.17 50.84 -13.28
N ALA A 136 27.60 50.30 -14.42
CA ALA A 136 28.93 50.51 -15.00
C ALA A 136 29.12 49.65 -16.27
N GLN A 137 29.42 50.33 -17.39
CA GLN A 137 30.33 49.90 -18.48
C GLN A 137 29.92 48.59 -19.22
N GLY A 138 29.29 48.60 -20.40
CA GLY A 138 29.69 49.30 -21.62
C GLY A 138 30.70 48.48 -22.43
N VAL A 139 30.25 47.62 -23.37
CA VAL A 139 30.88 47.34 -24.70
C VAL A 139 29.82 46.65 -25.60
N TYR A 140 29.77 47.13 -26.84
CA TYR A 140 28.92 46.77 -27.96
C TYR A 140 29.54 45.59 -28.76
N HIS A 141 28.78 44.57 -29.16
CA HIS A 141 28.72 44.10 -30.56
C HIS A 141 27.65 42.99 -30.78
N PRO A 142 27.05 42.88 -31.99
CA PRO A 142 25.91 42.04 -32.31
C PRO A 142 26.23 40.83 -33.23
N TYR A 143 25.23 39.95 -33.38
CA TYR A 143 25.02 38.95 -34.46
C TYR A 143 25.87 37.68 -34.48
N ALA A 144 25.20 36.53 -34.30
CA ALA A 144 25.35 35.31 -35.11
C ALA A 144 24.31 34.25 -34.70
N GLU A 145 23.27 34.09 -35.51
CA GLU A 145 22.67 32.78 -35.76
C GLU A 145 23.77 31.81 -36.20
N GLU A 146 23.77 30.58 -35.71
CA GLU A 146 23.82 29.40 -36.59
C GLU A 146 23.72 28.07 -35.83
N ALA A 147 23.04 27.16 -36.53
CA ALA A 147 23.31 25.72 -36.59
C ALA A 147 22.97 24.86 -35.36
N GLN A 148 21.71 24.44 -35.36
CA GLN A 148 21.36 23.01 -35.47
C GLN A 148 22.56 22.06 -35.48
N LYS A 149 22.73 21.30 -34.40
CA LYS A 149 23.27 19.94 -34.47
C LYS A 149 22.34 18.99 -33.72
N PHE A 150 21.43 18.42 -34.51
CA PHE A 150 20.86 17.10 -34.26
C PHE A 150 22.00 16.12 -34.01
N ALA A 151 22.16 15.67 -32.78
CA ALA A 151 22.89 14.46 -32.45
C ALA A 151 21.86 13.38 -32.10
N LEU A 152 21.31 12.79 -33.17
CA LEU A 152 20.61 11.53 -33.20
C LEU A 152 21.57 10.44 -32.68
N LEU A 153 21.53 10.15 -31.39
CA LEU A 153 22.16 8.95 -30.85
C LEU A 153 21.13 7.83 -30.77
N LYS A 154 21.42 6.85 -31.64
CA LYS A 154 20.77 5.58 -31.86
C LYS A 154 20.16 4.95 -30.60
N ARG A 155 18.89 4.62 -30.79
CA ARG A 155 18.14 3.51 -30.23
C ARG A 155 18.96 2.22 -30.27
N ASP A 156 19.52 1.82 -29.13
CA ASP A 156 19.87 0.42 -28.89
C ASP A 156 18.73 -0.25 -28.13
N HIS A 157 18.19 -1.29 -28.77
CA HIS A 157 17.32 -2.28 -28.20
C HIS A 157 18.10 -3.08 -27.16
N ILE A 158 17.77 -2.92 -25.89
CA ILE A 158 17.98 -3.98 -24.90
C ILE A 158 16.58 -4.52 -24.57
N ALA A 159 16.27 -5.65 -25.19
CA ALA A 159 15.24 -6.55 -24.69
C ALA A 159 15.78 -7.18 -23.41
N MET A 160 15.18 -6.86 -22.26
CA MET A 160 15.18 -7.77 -21.13
C MET A 160 13.77 -8.28 -20.97
N GLU A 161 13.60 -9.56 -21.29
CA GLU A 161 12.48 -10.39 -20.85
C GLU A 161 12.29 -10.28 -19.33
N GLU A 162 11.06 -9.98 -18.93
CA GLU A 162 10.45 -10.41 -17.67
C GLU A 162 10.47 -11.96 -17.55
N PRO A 163 10.26 -12.62 -16.39
CA PRO A 163 9.57 -12.12 -15.20
C PRO A 163 10.21 -12.49 -13.84
N TYR A 164 9.88 -11.71 -12.80
CA TYR A 164 10.11 -12.11 -11.41
C TYR A 164 9.29 -13.37 -11.08
N GLY A 165 9.94 -14.52 -11.09
CA GLY A 165 9.39 -15.79 -10.64
C GLY A 165 9.34 -15.87 -9.12
N TRP A 166 8.15 -15.67 -8.54
CA TRP A 166 7.87 -16.06 -7.14
C TRP A 166 7.31 -17.49 -7.02
N ASP A 167 7.20 -18.21 -8.14
CA ASP A 167 6.78 -19.60 -8.20
C ASP A 167 7.94 -20.50 -8.61
N LYS A 168 8.74 -20.95 -7.63
CA LYS A 168 9.47 -22.24 -7.59
C LYS A 168 10.51 -22.24 -6.47
N VAL A 169 10.08 -22.68 -5.28
CA VAL A 169 10.98 -23.38 -4.35
C VAL A 169 10.30 -24.68 -3.92
N ASN A 170 10.75 -25.75 -4.57
CA ASN A 170 10.82 -27.15 -4.16
C ASN A 170 9.58 -27.90 -3.69
N LYS A 171 8.98 -28.54 -4.70
CA LYS A 171 8.47 -29.91 -4.66
C LYS A 171 9.67 -30.88 -4.72
N HIS A 172 10.09 -31.46 -3.58
CA HIS A 172 10.83 -32.75 -3.49
C HIS A 172 11.06 -33.17 -2.03
N VAL A 173 10.14 -33.96 -1.47
CA VAL A 173 10.37 -35.04 -0.48
C VAL A 173 9.25 -36.04 -0.77
N VAL A 174 9.43 -36.92 -1.76
CA VAL A 174 9.85 -38.33 -1.61
C VAL A 174 9.08 -39.06 -0.50
N GLU A 175 8.03 -39.72 -0.97
CA GLU A 175 7.53 -41.04 -0.59
C GLU A 175 8.29 -41.79 0.51
N ASN A 176 7.54 -42.23 1.52
CA ASN A 176 7.73 -43.55 2.13
C ASN A 176 6.33 -44.09 2.48
N GLU A 177 5.79 -44.91 1.57
CA GLU A 177 4.81 -45.92 1.89
C GLU A 177 5.53 -47.05 2.65
N VAL A 178 5.09 -47.37 3.87
CA VAL A 178 5.08 -48.76 4.33
C VAL A 178 3.75 -49.04 5.02
N GLU A 179 3.10 -50.02 4.42
CA GLU A 179 1.86 -50.70 4.72
C GLU A 179 1.80 -51.28 6.15
N GLY A 180 0.63 -51.19 6.78
CA GLY A 180 0.34 -51.80 8.08
C GLY A 180 -1.16 -51.89 8.32
N LYS A 181 -1.82 -52.88 7.71
CA LYS A 181 -3.18 -53.33 8.06
C LYS A 181 -3.19 -53.88 9.49
N ASP A 182 -4.12 -53.42 10.33
CA ASP A 182 -5.21 -54.28 10.84
C ASP A 182 -6.19 -53.51 11.76
N LYS A 183 -7.46 -53.51 11.33
CA LYS A 183 -8.71 -53.72 12.08
C LYS A 183 -8.81 -53.20 13.53
N ALA A 184 -9.76 -52.28 13.75
CA ALA A 184 -10.87 -52.49 14.71
C ALA A 184 -12.02 -51.50 14.46
N ALA A 185 -13.21 -52.06 14.29
CA ALA A 185 -14.49 -51.37 14.18
C ALA A 185 -15.04 -50.93 15.54
N LYS A 186 -16.13 -50.14 15.48
CA LYS A 186 -17.07 -49.71 16.56
C LYS A 186 -16.62 -48.41 17.23
N GLY A 187 -17.45 -47.39 17.40
CA GLY A 187 -18.87 -47.20 17.17
C GLY A 187 -19.25 -45.79 17.63
N PHE A 188 -20.38 -45.29 17.15
CA PHE A 188 -21.05 -44.10 17.68
C PHE A 188 -21.21 -44.17 19.20
N ASN A 189 -21.01 -43.05 19.90
CA ASN A 189 -21.88 -42.65 21.01
C ASN A 189 -21.73 -41.15 21.36
N HIS A 190 -22.87 -40.46 21.32
CA HIS A 190 -23.14 -39.19 21.99
C HIS A 190 -22.85 -39.28 23.48
N LEU A 191 -22.22 -38.26 24.06
CA LEU A 191 -22.38 -37.93 25.48
C LEU A 191 -22.48 -36.41 25.64
N VAL A 192 -23.72 -35.96 25.68
CA VAL A 192 -24.13 -34.73 26.35
C VAL A 192 -24.14 -35.07 27.85
N ASN A 193 -23.25 -34.46 28.63
CA ASN A 193 -23.38 -34.51 30.09
C ASN A 193 -23.81 -33.15 30.61
N TYR A 194 -25.06 -33.12 31.07
CA TYR A 194 -25.59 -32.24 32.10
C TYR A 194 -24.87 -32.51 33.44
N LEU A 195 -24.67 -31.44 34.22
CA LEU A 195 -24.61 -31.32 35.70
C LEU A 195 -23.60 -30.19 36.03
N GLY A 196 -23.98 -29.13 36.74
CA GLY A 196 -25.22 -28.87 37.50
C GLY A 196 -25.35 -27.42 37.92
#